data_AF-A0A7C3YNH2-F1
#
_entry.id   AF-A0A7C3YNH2-F1
#
_cell.length_a   1.000
_cell.length_b   1.000
_cell.length_c   1.000
_cell.angle_alpha   90.00
_cell.angle_beta   90.00
_cell.angle_gamma   90.00
#
_symmetry.space_group_name_H-M   'P 1'
#
loop_
_entity.id
_entity.type
_entity.pdbx_description
1 polymer ?
#
loop_
_entity_poly.entity_id
_entity_poly.type
_entity_poly.pdbx_seq_one_letter_code
_entity_poly.pdbx_strand_id
1 'polypeptide(L)'
;MEMFDILNEMEELVESSPRIPMTRRILVDEERMLDFVDRIRTALPEEMRQAKWVVQEREKVLAESRKEAQRIVENAQREIEKKSDETEIAAHAREIAEEMVHKAEK
;
A
#
# COMPACT_ATOMS: atom_id res chain seq x y z
N MET A 1 4.32 -20.38 0.97
CA MET A 1 5.38 -21.41 0.79
C MET A 1 4.71 -22.76 0.73
N GLU A 2 3.80 -23.05 1.68
CA GLU A 2 2.93 -24.25 1.68
C GLU A 2 2.29 -24.61 0.33
N MET A 3 1.72 -23.66 -0.42
CA MET A 3 1.14 -23.98 -1.74
C MET A 3 2.19 -24.52 -2.74
N PHE A 4 3.39 -23.93 -2.79
CA PHE A 4 4.43 -24.41 -3.70
C PHE A 4 4.92 -25.79 -3.27
N ASP A 5 5.00 -26.04 -1.96
CA ASP A 5 5.40 -27.34 -1.43
C ASP A 5 4.36 -28.42 -1.81
N ILE A 6 3.06 -28.12 -1.69
CA ILE A 6 1.96 -29.00 -2.13
C ILE A 6 2.05 -29.30 -3.64
N LEU A 7 2.35 -28.29 -4.45
CA LEU A 7 2.49 -28.47 -5.90
C LEU A 7 3.72 -29.31 -6.26
N ASN A 8 4.85 -29.12 -5.57
CA ASN A 8 6.06 -29.91 -5.78
C ASN A 8 5.84 -31.38 -5.38
N GLU A 9 5.20 -31.64 -4.23
CA GLU A 9 4.84 -32.99 -3.81
C GLU A 9 3.93 -33.70 -4.83
N MET A 10 2.98 -32.96 -5.41
CA MET A 10 2.10 -33.48 -6.46
C MET A 10 2.86 -33.75 -7.77
N GLU A 11 3.81 -32.90 -8.14
CA GLU A 11 4.68 -33.09 -9.30
C GLU A 11 5.57 -34.33 -9.12
N GLU A 12 6.22 -34.48 -7.97
CA GLU A 12 7.01 -35.66 -7.62
C GLU A 12 6.17 -36.95 -7.67
N LEU A 13 4.91 -36.90 -7.20
CA LEU A 13 3.98 -38.04 -7.32
C LEU A 13 3.76 -38.40 -8.79
N VAL A 14 3.51 -37.40 -9.65
CA VAL A 14 3.29 -37.60 -11.09
C VAL A 14 4.53 -38.17 -11.78
N GLU A 15 5.72 -37.69 -11.43
CA GLU A 15 6.98 -38.14 -12.02
C GLU A 15 7.36 -39.56 -11.61
N SER A 16 7.14 -39.91 -10.35
CA SER A 16 7.45 -41.22 -9.78
C SER A 16 6.41 -42.30 -10.08
N SER A 17 5.24 -41.92 -10.60
CA SER A 17 4.13 -42.83 -10.87
C SER A 17 4.42 -43.80 -12.03
N PRO A 18 4.00 -45.08 -11.94
CA PRO A 18 4.15 -46.05 -13.01
C PRO A 18 3.50 -45.57 -14.32
N ARG A 19 4.27 -45.58 -15.42
CA ARG A 19 3.78 -45.23 -16.76
C ARG A 19 3.18 -46.44 -17.45
N ILE A 20 2.06 -46.24 -18.14
CA ILE A 20 1.41 -47.30 -18.92
C ILE A 20 2.09 -47.38 -20.31
N PRO A 21 2.69 -48.52 -20.69
CA PRO A 21 3.39 -48.68 -21.98
C PRO A 21 2.52 -48.32 -23.18
N MET A 22 3.14 -47.78 -24.23
CA MET A 22 2.47 -47.31 -25.47
C MET A 22 1.41 -46.21 -25.26
N THR A 23 1.35 -45.59 -24.07
CA THR A 23 0.48 -44.45 -23.79
C THR A 23 1.26 -43.31 -23.14
N ARG A 24 0.64 -42.13 -23.04
CA ARG A 24 1.16 -40.99 -22.24
C ARG A 24 0.51 -40.90 -20.85
N ARG A 25 -0.04 -42.01 -20.34
CA ARG A 25 -0.79 -42.06 -19.08
C ARG A 25 0.07 -42.64 -17.96
N ILE A 26 -0.20 -42.18 -16.74
CA ILE A 26 0.39 -42.69 -15.49
C ILE A 26 -0.70 -43.39 -14.67
N LEU A 27 -0.31 -44.32 -13.83
CA LEU A 27 -1.15 -44.91 -12.79
C LEU A 27 -0.91 -44.15 -11.49
N VAL A 28 -1.93 -43.49 -10.97
CA VAL A 28 -1.88 -42.70 -9.73
C VAL A 28 -2.95 -43.19 -8.77
N ASP A 29 -2.63 -43.09 -7.48
CA ASP A 29 -3.60 -43.34 -6.41
C ASP A 29 -4.64 -42.20 -6.38
N GLU A 30 -5.91 -42.56 -6.52
CA GLU A 30 -7.02 -41.61 -6.58
C GLU A 30 -7.18 -40.81 -5.28
N GLU A 31 -7.14 -41.48 -4.13
CA GLU A 31 -7.33 -40.86 -2.82
C GLU A 31 -6.21 -39.85 -2.55
N ARG A 32 -4.97 -40.23 -2.88
CA ARG A 32 -3.80 -39.37 -2.73
C ARG A 32 -3.83 -38.15 -3.65
N MET A 33 -4.33 -38.30 -4.88
CA MET A 33 -4.53 -37.18 -5.80
C MET A 33 -5.62 -36.22 -5.34
N LEU A 34 -6.72 -36.75 -4.79
CA LEU A 34 -7.81 -35.93 -4.25
C LEU A 34 -7.38 -35.16 -3.00
N ASP A 35 -6.55 -35.74 -2.13
CA ASP A 35 -5.97 -35.05 -0.97
C ASP A 35 -5.19 -33.79 -1.38
N PHE A 36 -4.34 -33.89 -2.42
CA PHE A 36 -3.63 -32.73 -2.95
C PHE A 36 -4.59 -31.63 -3.43
N VAL A 37 -5.66 -32.00 -4.14
CA VAL A 37 -6.67 -31.04 -4.62
C VAL A 37 -7.36 -30.34 -3.44
N ASP A 38 -7.69 -31.07 -2.38
CA ASP A 38 -8.34 -30.50 -1.20
C ASP A 38 -7.41 -29.59 -0.39
N ARG A 39 -6.14 -29.97 -0.25
CA ARG A 39 -5.08 -29.13 0.34
C ARG A 39 -4.93 -27.82 -0.43
N ILE A 40 -4.84 -27.87 -1.77
CA ILE A 40 -4.77 -26.68 -2.62
C ILE A 40 -6.01 -25.81 -2.44
N ARG A 41 -7.21 -26.41 -2.44
CA ARG A 41 -8.47 -25.66 -2.29
C ARG A 41 -8.57 -24.95 -0.94
N THR A 42 -7.96 -25.53 0.09
CA THR A 42 -7.97 -24.96 1.45
C THR A 42 -6.93 -23.85 1.60
N ALA A 43 -5.73 -24.06 1.07
CA ALA A 43 -4.66 -23.07 1.11
C ALA A 43 -5.02 -21.85 0.26
N LEU A 44 -5.30 -22.05 -1.04
CA LEU A 44 -5.36 -21.00 -2.06
C LEU A 44 -6.20 -19.75 -1.71
N PRO A 45 -7.39 -19.86 -1.10
CA PRO A 45 -8.16 -18.70 -0.67
C PRO A 45 -7.43 -17.83 0.35
N GLU A 46 -6.62 -18.41 1.22
CA GLU A 46 -5.84 -17.69 2.23
C GLU A 46 -4.71 -16.88 1.61
N GLU A 47 -3.89 -17.45 0.71
CA GLU A 47 -2.84 -16.66 0.04
C GLU A 47 -3.44 -15.55 -0.83
N MET A 48 -4.59 -15.79 -1.46
CA MET A 48 -5.32 -14.74 -2.20
C MET A 48 -5.81 -13.62 -1.28
N ARG A 49 -6.31 -13.95 -0.08
CA ARG A 49 -6.70 -12.94 0.93
C ARG A 49 -5.50 -12.13 1.38
N GLN A 50 -4.38 -12.77 1.67
CA GLN A 50 -3.15 -12.10 2.09
C GLN A 50 -2.63 -11.17 0.99
N ALA A 51 -2.58 -11.62 -0.26
CA ALA A 51 -2.18 -10.79 -1.39
C ALA A 51 -3.08 -9.56 -1.53
N LYS A 52 -4.40 -9.73 -1.43
CA LYS A 52 -5.36 -8.63 -1.47
C LYS A 52 -5.15 -7.66 -0.31
N TRP A 53 -4.91 -8.16 0.90
CA TRP A 53 -4.65 -7.35 2.08
C TRP A 53 -3.38 -6.51 1.93
N VAL A 54 -2.28 -7.08 1.43
CA VAL A 54 -1.03 -6.36 1.18
C VAL A 54 -1.23 -5.21 0.19
N VAL A 55 -1.99 -5.44 -0.89
CA VAL A 55 -2.32 -4.39 -1.86
C VAL A 55 -3.13 -3.26 -1.21
N GLN A 56 -4.16 -3.62 -0.43
CA GLN A 56 -5.00 -2.65 0.27
C GLN A 56 -4.21 -1.84 1.32
N GLU A 57 -3.35 -2.49 2.10
CA GLU A 57 -2.55 -1.81 3.12
C GLU A 57 -1.55 -0.86 2.47
N ARG A 58 -0.94 -1.25 1.33
CA ARG A 58 -0.08 -0.36 0.55
C ARG A 58 -0.83 0.89 0.08
N GLU A 59 -2.05 0.75 -0.43
CA GLU A 59 -2.87 1.90 -0.86
C GLU A 59 -3.20 2.82 0.31
N LYS A 60 -3.54 2.26 1.48
CA LYS A 60 -3.80 3.00 2.71
C LYS A 60 -2.58 3.81 3.16
N VAL A 61 -1.41 3.18 3.25
CA VAL A 61 -0.16 3.85 3.63
C VAL A 61 0.17 5.01 2.68
N LEU A 62 -0.04 4.81 1.37
CA LEU A 62 0.17 5.87 0.38
C LEU A 62 -0.80 7.03 0.57
N ALA A 63 -2.08 6.75 0.86
CA ALA A 63 -3.09 7.76 1.10
C ALA A 63 -2.79 8.58 2.37
N GLU A 64 -2.42 7.91 3.46
CA GLU A 64 -2.02 8.54 4.72
C GLU A 64 -0.78 9.42 4.53
N SER A 65 0.24 8.92 3.82
CA SER A 65 1.45 9.68 3.53
C SER A 65 1.17 10.95 2.71
N ARG A 66 0.27 10.87 1.72
CA ARG A 66 -0.16 12.04 0.94
C ARG A 66 -0.90 13.07 1.79
N LYS A 67 -1.80 12.60 2.66
CA LYS A 67 -2.53 13.48 3.58
C LYS A 67 -1.59 14.19 4.55
N GLU A 68 -0.58 13.48 5.06
CA GLU A 68 0.41 14.06 5.94
C GLU A 68 1.29 15.09 5.22
N ALA A 69 1.75 14.78 4.00
CA ALA A 69 2.48 15.74 3.18
C ALA A 69 1.67 17.02 2.94
N GLN A 70 0.38 16.89 2.61
CA GLN A 70 -0.53 18.01 2.44
C GLN A 70 -0.65 18.84 3.73
N ARG A 71 -0.80 18.17 4.88
CA ARG A 71 -0.87 18.83 6.20
C ARG A 71 0.41 19.62 6.52
N ILE A 72 1.58 19.07 6.19
CA ILE A 72 2.87 19.74 6.38
C ILE A 72 2.93 21.01 5.54
N VAL A 73 2.54 20.94 4.26
CA VAL A 73 2.51 22.11 3.36
C VAL A 73 1.55 23.18 3.88
N GLU A 74 0.34 22.80 4.28
CA GLU A 74 -0.65 23.72 4.84
C GLU A 74 -0.18 24.38 6.14
N ASN A 75 0.49 23.62 7.01
CA ASN A 75 1.07 24.17 8.23
C ASN A 75 2.20 25.16 7.91
N ALA A 76 3.09 24.82 6.97
CA ALA A 76 4.15 25.72 6.54
C ALA A 76 3.59 27.01 5.93
N GLN A 77 2.54 26.91 5.11
CA GLN A 77 1.84 28.06 4.52
C GLN A 77 1.27 28.98 5.61
N ARG A 78 0.55 28.40 6.60
CA ARG A 78 -0.02 29.14 7.73
C ARG A 78 1.04 29.81 8.60
N GLU A 79 2.15 29.12 8.86
CA GLU A 79 3.27 29.68 9.60
C GLU A 79 3.93 30.84 8.84
N ILE A 80 4.03 30.76 7.52
CA ILE A 80 4.53 31.86 6.67
C ILE A 80 3.57 33.05 6.72
N GLU A 81 2.25 32.82 6.57
CA GLU A 81 1.23 33.88 6.68
C GLU A 81 1.30 34.57 8.04
N LYS A 82 1.30 33.78 9.12
CA LYS A 82 1.41 34.32 10.49
C LYS A 82 2.71 35.11 10.69
N LYS A 83 3.84 34.60 10.19
CA LYS A 83 5.12 35.32 10.26
C LYS A 83 5.14 36.57 9.39
N SER A 84 4.43 36.59 8.26
CA SER A 84 4.30 37.77 7.40
C SER A 84 3.42 38.85 8.04
N ASP A 85 2.40 38.46 8.79
CA ASP A 85 1.60 39.37 9.62
C ASP A 85 2.41 39.90 10.82
N GLU A 86 3.32 39.07 11.35
CA GLU A 86 4.17 39.40 12.50
C GLU A 86 5.49 40.12 12.13
N THR A 87 5.96 40.07 10.87
CA THR A 87 7.19 40.76 10.49
C THR A 87 7.02 42.28 10.49
N GLU A 88 8.13 42.95 10.82
CA GLU A 88 8.32 44.42 10.85
C GLU A 88 7.72 45.16 9.64
N ILE A 89 7.49 44.51 8.49
CA ILE A 89 6.82 45.09 7.32
C ILE A 89 5.40 45.54 7.64
N ALA A 90 4.58 44.73 8.33
CA ALA A 90 3.21 45.11 8.67
C ALA A 90 3.16 46.18 9.77
N ALA A 91 4.10 46.15 10.70
CA ALA A 91 4.25 47.15 11.75
C ALA A 91 4.74 48.50 11.18
N HIS A 92 5.77 48.48 10.34
CA HIS A 92 6.32 49.68 9.71
C HIS A 92 5.38 50.26 8.65
N ALA A 93 4.62 49.43 7.93
CA ALA A 93 3.56 49.91 7.04
C ALA A 93 2.43 50.60 7.82
N ARG A 94 2.07 50.14 9.02
CA ARG A 94 1.12 50.84 9.91
C ARG A 94 1.67 52.16 10.40
N GLU A 95 2.92 52.19 10.84
CA GLU A 95 3.59 53.40 11.31
C GLU A 95 3.67 54.48 10.21
N ILE A 96 4.03 54.09 8.99
CA ILE A 96 4.04 54.98 7.82
C ILE A 96 2.62 55.45 7.45
N ALA A 97 1.62 54.56 7.53
CA ALA A 97 0.22 54.92 7.27
C ALA A 97 -0.32 55.91 8.31
N GLU A 98 -0.01 55.72 9.60
CA GLU A 98 -0.37 56.65 10.68
C GLU A 98 0.31 58.01 10.52
N GLU A 99 1.58 58.06 10.15
CA GLU A 99 2.27 59.31 9.84
C GLU A 99 1.64 60.06 8.65
N MET A 100 1.24 59.36 7.58
CA MET A 100 0.61 59.99 6.42
C MET A 100 -0.76 60.58 6.76
N VAL A 101 -1.58 59.87 7.54
CA VAL A 101 -2.86 60.39 8.01
C VAL A 101 -2.64 61.61 8.91
N HIS A 102 -1.69 61.54 9.84
CA HIS A 102 -1.41 62.65 10.74
C HIS A 102 -0.86 63.90 10.03
N LYS A 103 -0.09 63.72 8.95
CA LYS A 103 0.36 64.81 8.07
C LYS A 103 -0.77 65.37 7.18
N ALA A 104 -1.81 64.59 6.89
CA ALA A 104 -2.95 65.02 6.10
C ALA A 104 -4.03 65.73 6.93
N GLU A 105 -4.08 65.50 8.24
CA GLU A 105 -5.01 66.13 9.18
C GLU A 105 -4.49 67.46 9.78
N LYS A 106 -3.27 67.88 9.42
CA LYS A 106 -2.68 69.20 9.74
C LYS A 106 -2.75 70.14 8.54
#